data_AF-G4YGZ6-F1
#
_entry.id   AF-G4YGZ6-F1
#
_cell.length_a   1.000
_cell.length_b   1.000
_cell.length_c   1.000
_cell.angle_alpha   90.00
_cell.angle_beta   90.00
_cell.angle_gamma   90.00
#
_symmetry.space_group_name_H-M   'P 1'
#
loop_
_entity.id
_entity.type
_entity.pdbx_description
1 polymer ?
#
loop_
_entity_poly.entity_id
_entity_poly.type
_entity_poly.pdbx_seq_one_letter_code
_entity_poly.pdbx_strand_id
1 'polypeptide(L)'
;MSLLQRRVRVRNRSRCVLLNGMYQQALAASWPSLLLSLVVVYLAIHEPLEQRTESDFSSKYGMMFFFCVQTISTVGYGSLSPRQDSDAANFYVFLLVFSGLFVSTLLTGVTWAKFSIPKASTLLYSDVLLLTFFHSHRAVMFRAANNRKYGVLVEGSFRYIILIEVVM
;
A
#
# COMPACT_ATOMS: atom_id res chain seq x y z
N MET A 1 23.38 35.73 6.84
CA MET A 1 23.74 34.97 8.05
C MET A 1 22.73 33.85 8.24
N SER A 2 23.19 32.61 8.08
CA SER A 2 22.42 31.37 8.05
C SER A 2 22.12 30.91 9.48
N LEU A 3 20.87 31.06 9.92
CA LEU A 3 20.42 30.53 11.22
C LEU A 3 20.03 29.06 11.05
N LEU A 4 20.71 28.23 11.83
CA LEU A 4 20.58 26.79 11.93
C LEU A 4 19.12 26.37 12.14
N GLN A 5 18.44 25.96 11.06
CA GLN A 5 17.25 25.11 11.16
C GLN A 5 17.67 23.76 11.71
N ARG A 6 17.68 23.64 13.03
CA ARG A 6 17.85 22.35 13.70
C ARG A 6 16.59 21.53 13.43
N ARG A 7 16.60 20.74 12.34
CA ARG A 7 15.53 19.78 12.04
C ARG A 7 15.46 18.79 13.20
N VAL A 8 14.49 18.97 14.08
CA VAL A 8 14.13 17.97 15.10
C VAL A 8 13.54 16.78 14.36
N ARG A 9 14.39 15.77 14.11
CA ARG A 9 13.98 14.52 13.46
C ARG A 9 13.44 13.59 14.54
N VAL A 10 12.14 13.71 14.86
CA VAL A 10 11.47 12.78 15.78
C VAL A 10 11.41 11.41 15.10
N ARG A 11 12.34 10.52 15.47
CA ARG A 11 12.42 9.17 14.93
C ARG A 11 11.57 8.25 15.80
N ASN A 12 10.26 8.26 15.57
CA ASN A 12 9.36 7.29 16.19
C ASN A 12 9.51 5.93 15.47
N ARG A 13 10.42 5.08 15.96
CA ARG A 13 10.67 3.74 15.41
C ARG A 13 10.03 2.69 16.32
N SER A 14 8.70 2.61 16.32
CA SER A 14 7.97 1.57 17.03
C SER A 14 8.25 0.20 16.38
N ARG A 15 8.94 -0.65 17.14
CA ARG A 15 9.43 -1.98 16.72
C ARG A 15 8.35 -3.06 16.83
N CYS A 16 7.29 -3.00 16.03
CA CYS A 16 6.52 -4.19 15.70
C CYS A 16 6.72 -4.46 14.20
N VAL A 17 7.88 -5.04 13.87
CA VAL A 17 8.63 -4.71 12.65
C VAL A 17 8.17 -5.45 11.40
N LEU A 18 7.59 -6.65 11.51
CA LEU A 18 7.29 -7.44 10.31
C LEU A 18 5.91 -7.13 9.71
N LEU A 19 4.81 -7.46 10.40
CA LEU A 19 3.45 -7.29 9.85
C LEU A 19 3.04 -5.82 9.69
N ASN A 20 3.24 -5.00 10.72
CA ASN A 20 2.98 -3.56 10.62
C ASN A 20 3.94 -2.90 9.63
N GLY A 21 5.17 -3.44 9.50
CA GLY A 21 6.13 -3.00 8.50
C GLY A 21 5.63 -3.26 7.08
N MET A 22 5.20 -4.48 6.77
CA MET A 22 4.73 -4.87 5.45
C MET A 22 3.47 -4.10 5.03
N TYR A 23 2.50 -3.96 5.94
CA TYR A 23 1.28 -3.18 5.67
C TYR A 23 1.59 -1.70 5.43
N GLN A 24 2.38 -1.07 6.30
CA GLN A 24 2.76 0.33 6.15
C GLN A 24 3.62 0.56 4.90
N GLN A 25 4.50 -0.39 4.55
CA GLN A 25 5.30 -0.35 3.32
C GLN A 25 4.41 -0.47 2.08
N ALA A 26 3.42 -1.37 2.07
CA ALA A 26 2.48 -1.48 0.97
C ALA A 26 1.69 -0.17 0.76
N LEU A 27 1.20 0.43 1.85
CA LEU A 27 0.51 1.72 1.79
C LEU A 27 1.41 2.86 1.29
N ALA A 28 2.68 2.89 1.74
CA ALA A 28 3.64 3.93 1.38
C ALA A 28 4.30 3.75 0.01
N ALA A 29 4.28 2.54 -0.57
CA ALA A 29 4.90 2.24 -1.86
C ALA A 29 4.29 3.07 -3.00
N SER A 30 5.00 3.22 -4.11
CA SER A 30 4.40 3.75 -5.34
C SER A 30 3.37 2.77 -5.90
N TRP A 31 2.42 3.25 -6.72
CA TRP A 31 1.43 2.39 -7.37
C TRP A 31 2.05 1.27 -8.22
N PRO A 32 3.05 1.54 -9.08
CA PRO A 32 3.69 0.48 -9.86
C PRO A 32 4.41 -0.55 -8.98
N SER A 33 5.10 -0.09 -7.93
CA SER A 33 5.81 -0.99 -7.01
C SER A 33 4.85 -1.89 -6.24
N LEU A 34 3.68 -1.38 -5.85
CA LEU A 34 2.64 -2.15 -5.18
C LEU A 34 2.09 -3.24 -6.12
N LEU A 35 1.69 -2.88 -7.33
CA LEU A 35 1.17 -3.83 -8.31
C LEU A 35 2.21 -4.90 -8.65
N LEU A 36 3.46 -4.51 -8.87
CA LEU A 36 4.55 -5.44 -9.15
C LEU A 36 4.79 -6.41 -7.97
N SER A 37 4.80 -5.91 -6.74
CA SER A 37 4.95 -6.77 -5.56
C SER A 37 3.84 -7.80 -5.43
N LEU A 38 2.61 -7.45 -5.83
CA LEU A 38 1.46 -8.34 -5.78
C LEU A 38 1.52 -9.39 -6.88
N VAL A 39 1.97 -9.03 -8.08
CA VAL A 39 2.24 -9.99 -9.16
C VAL A 39 3.34 -10.97 -8.74
N VAL A 40 4.41 -10.48 -8.10
CA VAL A 40 5.49 -11.34 -7.58
C VAL A 40 4.99 -12.29 -6.50
N VAL A 41 4.19 -11.81 -5.54
CA VAL A 41 3.59 -12.66 -4.50
C VAL A 41 2.64 -13.69 -5.12
N TYR A 42 1.83 -13.30 -6.10
CA TYR A 42 0.95 -14.21 -6.83
C TYR A 42 1.75 -15.32 -7.53
N LEU A 43 2.82 -14.97 -8.25
CA LEU A 43 3.68 -15.95 -8.90
C LEU A 43 4.45 -16.84 -7.90
N ALA A 44 4.84 -16.29 -6.75
CA ALA A 44 5.56 -17.03 -5.71
C ALA A 44 4.68 -18.05 -4.98
N ILE A 45 3.40 -17.74 -4.75
CA ILE A 45 2.43 -18.68 -4.18
C ILE A 45 2.22 -19.87 -5.12
N HIS A 46 2.22 -19.60 -6.42
CA HIS A 46 1.99 -20.60 -7.46
C HIS A 46 3.30 -21.18 -8.00
N GLU A 47 4.27 -21.42 -7.10
CA GLU A 47 5.56 -22.09 -7.31
C GLU A 47 5.78 -22.57 -8.76
N PRO A 48 6.77 -22.05 -9.50
CA PRO A 48 7.14 -22.61 -10.79
C PRO A 48 7.68 -24.01 -10.55
N LEU A 49 6.77 -24.99 -10.58
CA LEU A 49 7.00 -26.41 -10.37
C LEU A 49 8.31 -26.82 -11.03
N GLU A 50 9.27 -27.14 -10.17
CA GLU A 50 10.56 -27.77 -10.39
C GLU A 50 11.11 -27.79 -11.81
N GLN A 51 12.24 -27.11 -11.95
CA GLN A 51 13.21 -27.27 -13.02
C GLN A 51 13.69 -28.74 -13.09
N ARG A 52 12.99 -29.57 -13.87
CA ARG A 52 13.49 -30.89 -14.32
C ARG A 52 13.56 -30.94 -15.84
N THR A 53 14.81 -30.99 -16.29
CA THR A 53 15.28 -30.99 -17.66
C THR A 53 14.89 -32.29 -18.37
N GLU A 54 13.76 -32.34 -19.09
CA GLU A 54 13.55 -33.27 -20.22
C GLU A 54 12.67 -32.64 -21.30
N SER A 55 12.95 -32.96 -22.57
CA SER A 55 12.42 -32.28 -23.77
C SER A 55 10.90 -32.36 -23.96
N ASP A 56 10.20 -33.26 -23.26
CA ASP A 56 8.74 -33.40 -23.29
C ASP A 56 8.02 -32.65 -22.15
N PHE A 57 8.79 -32.02 -21.25
CA PHE A 57 8.28 -31.27 -20.09
C PHE A 57 7.68 -29.92 -20.46
N SER A 58 8.21 -29.25 -21.48
CA SER A 58 7.81 -27.87 -21.83
C SER A 58 6.33 -27.76 -22.26
N SER A 59 5.78 -28.78 -22.92
CA SER A 59 4.37 -28.78 -23.35
C SER A 59 3.42 -29.06 -22.17
N LYS A 60 3.77 -30.03 -21.31
CA LYS A 60 3.01 -30.43 -20.12
C LYS A 60 3.03 -29.34 -19.04
N TYR A 61 4.17 -28.70 -18.83
CA TYR A 61 4.31 -27.55 -17.93
C TYR A 61 3.47 -26.37 -18.40
N GLY A 62 3.53 -26.02 -19.69
CA GLY A 62 2.71 -24.96 -20.25
C GLY A 62 1.22 -25.21 -20.03
N MET A 63 0.75 -26.43 -20.31
CA MET A 63 -0.65 -26.82 -20.06
C MET A 63 -1.02 -26.72 -18.57
N MET A 64 -0.16 -27.18 -17.66
CA MET A 64 -0.40 -27.08 -16.22
C MET A 64 -0.42 -25.62 -15.74
N PHE A 65 0.48 -24.78 -16.25
CA PHE A 65 0.49 -23.34 -15.95
C PHE A 65 -0.80 -22.66 -16.42
N PHE A 66 -1.22 -22.90 -17.66
CA PHE A 66 -2.48 -22.35 -18.18
C PHE A 66 -3.70 -22.89 -17.41
N PHE A 67 -3.67 -24.16 -16.98
CA PHE A 67 -4.68 -24.73 -16.09
C PHE A 67 -4.73 -24.02 -14.73
N CYS A 68 -3.58 -23.73 -14.12
CA CYS A 68 -3.53 -22.97 -12.88
C CYS A 68 -4.08 -21.56 -13.08
N VAL A 69 -3.62 -20.85 -14.12
CA VAL A 69 -4.06 -19.47 -14.42
C VAL A 69 -5.57 -19.39 -14.59
N GLN A 70 -6.18 -20.23 -15.44
CA GLN A 70 -7.63 -20.19 -15.67
C GLN A 70 -8.45 -20.58 -14.43
N THR A 71 -7.90 -21.43 -13.56
CA THR A 71 -8.56 -21.91 -12.34
C THR A 71 -8.52 -20.83 -11.26
N ILE A 72 -7.35 -20.24 -11.02
CA ILE A 72 -7.15 -19.16 -10.04
C ILE A 72 -7.90 -17.90 -10.46
N SER A 73 -7.90 -17.57 -11.75
CA SER A 73 -8.65 -16.43 -12.29
C SER A 73 -10.16 -16.69 -12.33
N THR A 74 -10.61 -17.90 -11.97
CA THR A 74 -12.01 -18.35 -12.04
C THR A 74 -12.63 -18.26 -13.44
N VAL A 75 -11.81 -18.21 -14.50
CA VAL A 75 -12.26 -18.18 -15.90
C VAL A 75 -12.75 -19.55 -16.33
N GLY A 76 -11.96 -20.60 -16.03
CA GLY A 76 -12.35 -22.00 -16.22
C GLY A 76 -12.90 -22.32 -17.61
N TYR A 77 -12.08 -22.22 -18.67
CA TYR A 77 -12.52 -22.51 -20.05
C TYR A 77 -13.07 -23.94 -20.25
N GLY A 78 -12.75 -24.87 -19.35
CA GLY A 78 -13.29 -26.24 -19.33
C GLY A 78 -12.53 -27.23 -20.21
N SER A 79 -11.56 -26.78 -21.01
CA SER A 79 -10.72 -27.65 -21.85
C SER A 79 -9.67 -28.43 -21.05
N LEU A 80 -9.18 -27.86 -19.95
CA LEU A 80 -8.26 -28.49 -19.01
C LEU A 80 -9.00 -28.65 -17.67
N SER A 81 -9.13 -29.89 -17.19
CA SER A 81 -9.82 -30.25 -15.95
C SER A 81 -9.00 -31.27 -15.14
N PRO A 82 -9.13 -31.27 -13.80
CA PRO A 82 -8.51 -32.31 -12.98
C PRO A 82 -9.09 -33.68 -13.34
N ARG A 83 -8.30 -34.74 -13.12
CA ARG A 83 -8.78 -36.12 -13.31
C ARG A 83 -9.97 -36.37 -12.38
N GLN A 84 -11.10 -36.77 -12.96
CA GLN A 84 -12.36 -37.01 -12.23
C GLN A 84 -12.21 -38.15 -11.20
N ASP A 85 -11.29 -39.08 -11.44
CA ASP A 85 -11.08 -40.27 -10.61
C ASP A 85 -10.17 -40.05 -9.39
N SER A 86 -9.74 -38.81 -9.13
CA SER A 86 -8.80 -38.50 -8.04
C SER A 86 -9.31 -37.41 -7.11
N ASP A 87 -9.76 -37.79 -5.92
CA ASP A 87 -10.21 -36.86 -4.88
C ASP A 87 -9.10 -35.88 -4.45
N ALA A 88 -7.84 -36.35 -4.46
CA ALA A 88 -6.69 -35.51 -4.13
C ALA A 88 -6.48 -34.37 -5.15
N ALA A 89 -6.72 -34.62 -6.44
CA ALA A 89 -6.62 -33.60 -7.48
C ALA A 89 -7.71 -32.54 -7.34
N ASN A 90 -8.94 -32.96 -7.03
CA ASN A 90 -10.06 -32.05 -6.78
C ASN A 90 -9.84 -31.20 -5.52
N PHE A 91 -9.29 -31.78 -4.45
CA PHE A 91 -8.94 -31.03 -3.24
C PHE A 91 -7.83 -29.99 -3.48
N TYR A 92 -6.83 -30.32 -4.30
CA TYR A 92 -5.81 -29.35 -4.71
C TYR A 92 -6.41 -28.18 -5.49
N VAL A 93 -7.31 -28.45 -6.43
CA VAL A 93 -8.04 -27.40 -7.18
C VAL A 93 -8.88 -26.53 -6.25
N PHE A 94 -9.53 -27.11 -5.24
CA PHE A 94 -10.24 -26.36 -4.21
C PHE A 94 -9.30 -25.39 -3.45
N LEU A 95 -8.15 -25.88 -2.97
CA LEU A 95 -7.17 -25.03 -2.28
C LEU A 95 -6.63 -23.93 -3.21
N LEU A 96 -6.46 -24.24 -4.49
CA LEU A 96 -5.99 -23.30 -5.49
C LEU A 96 -6.99 -22.16 -5.69
N VAL A 97 -8.28 -22.47 -5.89
CA VAL A 97 -9.35 -21.46 -6.01
C VAL A 97 -9.49 -20.65 -4.72
N PHE A 98 -9.47 -21.31 -3.56
CA PHE A 98 -9.52 -20.65 -2.25
C PHE A 98 -8.38 -19.63 -2.10
N SER A 99 -7.13 -20.02 -2.43
CA SER A 99 -5.98 -19.11 -2.38
C SER A 99 -6.14 -17.90 -3.32
N GLY A 100 -6.67 -18.10 -4.53
CA GLY A 100 -6.96 -17.02 -5.49
C GLY A 100 -7.98 -16.01 -4.96
N LEU A 101 -9.03 -16.49 -4.29
CA LEU A 101 -10.03 -15.64 -3.65
C LEU A 101 -9.45 -14.83 -2.49
N PHE A 102 -8.58 -15.43 -1.67
CA PHE A 102 -7.89 -14.71 -0.59
C PHE A 102 -6.98 -13.62 -1.14
N VAL A 103 -6.16 -13.92 -2.15
CA VAL A 103 -5.23 -12.95 -2.75
C VAL A 103 -5.99 -11.79 -3.38
N SER A 104 -7.06 -12.05 -4.14
CA SER A 104 -7.87 -11.00 -4.78
C SER A 104 -8.59 -10.11 -3.75
N THR A 105 -9.08 -10.70 -2.66
CA THR A 105 -9.70 -9.96 -1.55
C THR A 105 -8.70 -9.05 -0.85
N LEU A 106 -7.51 -9.57 -0.53
CA LEU A 106 -6.44 -8.79 0.11
C LEU A 106 -5.94 -7.66 -0.81
N LEU A 107 -5.77 -7.94 -2.10
CA LEU A 107 -5.39 -6.95 -3.11
C LEU A 107 -6.39 -5.78 -3.14
N THR A 108 -7.67 -6.12 -3.18
CA THR A 108 -8.76 -5.13 -3.18
C THR A 108 -8.74 -4.32 -1.89
N GLY A 109 -8.59 -4.99 -0.74
CA GLY A 109 -8.53 -4.34 0.57
C GLY A 109 -7.37 -3.37 0.73
N VAL A 110 -6.15 -3.75 0.32
CA VAL A 110 -4.98 -2.87 0.36
C VAL A 110 -5.13 -1.69 -0.60
N THR A 111 -5.70 -1.93 -1.78
CA THR A 111 -5.96 -0.88 -2.78
C THR A 111 -6.93 0.16 -2.23
N TRP A 112 -8.04 -0.27 -1.63
CA TRP A 112 -8.99 0.62 -0.96
C TRP A 112 -8.37 1.35 0.23
N ALA A 113 -7.62 0.64 1.07
CA ALA A 113 -6.92 1.26 2.20
C ALA A 113 -5.97 2.39 1.73
N LYS A 114 -5.25 2.17 0.63
CA LYS A 114 -4.35 3.18 0.04
C LYS A 114 -5.09 4.38 -0.55
N PHE A 115 -6.24 4.17 -1.17
CA PHE A 115 -7.08 5.27 -1.65
C PHE A 115 -7.69 6.09 -0.53
N SER A 116 -7.99 5.47 0.61
CA SER A 116 -8.53 6.14 1.79
C SER A 116 -7.51 7.03 2.51
N ILE A 117 -6.21 6.93 2.21
CA ILE A 117 -5.20 7.78 2.85
C ILE A 117 -5.33 9.22 2.33
N PRO A 118 -5.69 10.19 3.19
CA PRO A 118 -5.75 11.59 2.79
C PRO A 118 -4.34 12.08 2.46
N LYS A 119 -4.16 12.65 1.27
CA LYS A 119 -2.87 13.23 0.88
C LYS A 119 -2.62 14.52 1.67
N ALA A 120 -1.49 14.57 2.39
CA ALA A 120 -1.10 15.72 3.22
C ALA A 120 -0.86 17.01 2.42
N SER A 121 -0.66 16.93 1.10
CA SER A 121 -0.43 18.08 0.21
C SER A 121 -1.65 18.98 0.01
N THR A 122 -2.75 18.72 0.71
CA THR A 122 -4.02 19.43 0.52
C THR A 122 -4.11 20.72 1.32
N LEU A 123 -3.24 20.93 2.32
CA LEU A 123 -3.16 22.17 3.09
C LEU A 123 -1.81 22.84 2.82
N LEU A 124 -1.86 24.09 2.39
CA LEU A 124 -0.69 24.96 2.27
C LEU A 124 -0.62 25.81 3.53
N TYR A 125 0.59 26.05 4.01
CA TYR A 125 0.88 26.92 5.15
C TYR A 125 1.81 28.04 4.70
N SER A 126 1.72 29.21 5.34
CA SER A 126 2.68 30.28 5.13
C SER A 126 4.06 29.92 5.69
N ASP A 127 5.12 30.17 4.91
CA ASP A 127 6.51 29.91 5.33
C ASP A 127 6.97 30.81 6.49
N VAL A 128 6.30 31.96 6.66
CA VAL A 128 6.63 32.97 7.66
C VAL A 128 5.47 33.12 8.63
N LEU A 129 5.83 33.30 9.90
CA LEU A 129 4.92 33.62 10.99
C LEU A 129 5.09 35.11 11.32
N LEU A 130 3.97 35.83 11.38
CA LEU A 130 3.96 37.28 11.59
C LEU A 130 3.68 37.61 13.06
N LEU A 131 4.48 38.50 13.62
CA LEU A 131 4.21 39.15 14.90
C LEU A 131 3.71 40.56 14.59
N THR A 132 2.43 40.80 14.81
CA THR A 132 1.79 42.07 14.48
C THR A 132 0.81 42.50 15.57
N PHE A 133 0.25 43.69 15.43
CA PHE A 133 -0.88 44.14 16.24
C PHE A 133 -2.19 43.86 15.51
N PHE A 134 -3.14 43.25 16.20
CA PHE A 134 -4.50 43.03 15.72
C PHE A 134 -5.48 43.50 16.77
N HIS A 135 -6.36 44.43 16.38
CA HIS A 135 -7.29 45.07 17.31
C HIS A 135 -6.60 45.55 18.61
N SER A 136 -5.46 46.25 18.47
CA SER A 136 -4.64 46.78 19.58
C SER A 136 -3.95 45.75 20.49
N HIS A 137 -4.00 44.46 20.17
CA HIS A 137 -3.29 43.40 20.89
C HIS A 137 -2.15 42.83 20.06
N ARG A 138 -1.03 42.46 20.71
CA ARG A 138 0.04 41.70 20.04
C ARG A 138 -0.49 40.32 19.67
N ALA A 139 -0.46 40.00 18.39
CA ALA A 139 -0.97 38.77 17.83
C ALA A 139 0.10 38.08 16.97
N VAL A 140 0.16 36.76 17.12
CA VAL A 140 0.88 35.87 16.22
C VAL A 140 -0.08 35.45 15.11
N MET A 141 0.30 35.64 13.86
CA MET A 141 -0.52 35.26 12.71
C MET A 141 0.25 34.35 11.76
N PHE A 142 -0.45 33.34 11.24
CA PHE A 142 -0.04 32.56 10.09
C PHE A 142 -1.26 32.33 9.20
N ARG A 143 -1.04 31.94 7.94
CA ARG A 143 -2.13 31.65 7.01
C ARG A 143 -2.05 30.19 6.58
N ALA A 144 -3.20 29.58 6.39
CA ALA A 144 -3.34 28.27 5.78
C ALA A 144 -4.36 28.34 4.66
N ALA A 145 -4.14 27.60 3.57
CA ALA A 145 -5.01 27.58 2.41
C ALA A 145 -5.29 26.14 1.97
N ASN A 146 -6.50 25.89 1.47
CA ASN A 146 -6.87 24.62 0.87
C ASN A 146 -6.34 24.57 -0.57
N ASN A 147 -5.50 23.58 -0.89
CA ASN A 147 -4.93 23.34 -2.21
C ASN A 147 -5.78 22.37 -3.07
N ARG A 148 -6.94 21.93 -2.56
CA ARG A 148 -7.83 21.05 -3.32
C ARG A 148 -8.60 21.84 -4.36
N LYS A 149 -8.69 21.31 -5.58
CA LYS A 149 -9.58 21.84 -6.63
C LYS A 149 -11.06 21.68 -6.26
N TYR A 150 -11.39 20.64 -5.49
CA TYR A 150 -12.76 20.30 -5.12
C TYR A 150 -12.85 19.94 -3.64
N GLY A 151 -13.97 20.29 -3.01
CA GLY A 151 -14.26 20.01 -1.61
C GLY A 151 -13.95 21.20 -0.70
N VAL A 152 -14.90 21.50 0.19
CA VAL A 152 -14.76 22.52 1.23
C VAL A 152 -14.28 21.83 2.51
N LEU A 153 -13.37 22.47 3.25
CA LEU A 153 -12.99 22.03 4.58
C LEU A 153 -14.03 22.55 5.58
N VAL A 154 -14.64 21.64 6.32
CA VAL A 154 -15.63 21.94 7.36
C VAL A 154 -15.01 21.55 8.71
N GLU A 155 -15.29 22.32 9.76
CA GLU A 155 -14.82 22.04 11.14
C GLU A 155 -13.29 21.92 11.30
N GLY A 156 -12.54 22.88 10.73
CA GLY A 156 -11.10 22.96 10.95
C GLY A 156 -10.75 23.48 12.36
N SER A 157 -9.88 22.78 13.08
CA SER A 157 -9.24 23.29 14.30
C SER A 157 -7.73 23.40 14.12
N PHE A 158 -7.13 24.48 14.60
CA PHE A 158 -5.69 24.68 14.58
C PHE A 158 -5.14 24.56 16.00
N ARG A 159 -4.04 23.81 16.16
CA ARG A 159 -3.27 23.74 17.40
C ARG A 159 -1.88 24.32 17.13
N TYR A 160 -1.48 25.26 17.97
CA TYR A 160 -0.16 25.87 17.92
C TYR A 160 0.65 25.42 19.13
N ILE A 161 1.91 25.05 18.92
CA ILE A 161 2.83 24.58 19.97
C ILE A 161 4.11 25.41 19.84
N ILE A 162 4.46 26.11 20.91
CA ILE A 162 5.75 26.83 21.02
C ILE A 162 6.70 25.94 21.79
N LEU A 163 7.89 25.73 21.24
CA LEU A 163 8.97 25.01 21.90
C LEU A 163 10.11 25.99 22.15
N ILE A 164 10.37 26.28 23.43
CA ILE A 164 11.39 27.24 23.87
C ILE A 164 12.57 26.42 24.40
N GLU A 165 13.70 26.45 23.71
CA GLU A 165 14.96 25.87 24.20
C GLU A 165 15.67 26.95 25.04
N VAL A 166 15.66 26.80 26.37
CA VAL A 166 16.40 27.69 27.27
C VAL A 166 17.85 27.21 27.30
N VAL A 167 18.72 27.93 26.60
CA VAL A 167 20.17 27.74 26.72
C VAL A 167 20.61 28.55 27.94
N MET A 168 21.01 27.86 29.01
CA MET A 168 21.72 28.48 30.15
C MET A 168 23.19 28.71 29.81
#